data_AF-A0A1Q3LWE1-F1
#
_entry.id   AF-A0A1Q3LWE1-F1
#
_cell.length_a   1.000
_cell.length_b   1.000
_cell.length_c   1.000
_cell.angle_alpha   90.00
_cell.angle_beta   90.00
_cell.angle_gamma   90.00
#
_symmetry.space_group_name_H-M   'P 1'
#
loop_
_entity.id
_entity.type
_entity.pdbx_description
1 polymer ?
#
loop_
_entity_poly.entity_id
_entity_poly.type
_entity_poly.pdbx_seq_one_letter_code
_entity_poly.pdbx_strand_id
1 'polypeptide(L)'
;METKAYAAPKQTYFDEAERQSIRRALLRYIDENNIGAPTLQRLIAGANGISIDQLPLKTLQRFMADTHRSNDLMVRFCHRFVIDQLATDPVATFGDHFAAFLGVWRDGRDCRPVPSDMAGSFQSYTKAALPPGQIMRVRRSGDPSDMVPFSRIEIRVEPGRIFAVIRETIVNWRALAPGASDDGLPTMPRRDYEGVMIHPHGAMFAMMRNVVTGTPRTYWLDRQAENRVLGYGHESYGWFDVKALGGSPLHNSPVVVLLPAKDSP
;
A
#
# COMPACT_ATOMS: atom_id res chain seq x y z
N MET A 1 39.74 18.65 23.53
CA MET A 1 38.99 17.40 23.75
C MET A 1 37.53 17.71 23.55
N GLU A 2 37.00 17.46 22.34
CA GLU A 2 35.60 17.69 22.01
C GLU A 2 34.75 16.53 22.51
N THR A 3 33.80 16.84 23.37
CA THR A 3 32.80 15.91 23.91
C THR A 3 31.78 15.59 22.82
N LYS A 4 31.87 14.40 22.21
CA LYS A 4 30.82 13.87 21.33
C LYS A 4 29.53 13.70 22.13
N ALA A 5 28.53 14.52 21.83
CA ALA A 5 27.17 14.33 22.30
C ALA A 5 26.62 13.02 21.71
N TYR A 6 26.48 11.99 22.54
CA TYR A 6 25.73 10.78 22.19
C TYR A 6 24.26 11.15 22.10
N ALA A 7 23.73 11.22 20.87
CA ALA A 7 22.29 11.26 20.65
C ALA A 7 21.68 9.96 21.20
N ALA A 8 20.86 10.07 22.24
CA ALA A 8 20.12 8.93 22.77
C ALA A 8 19.24 8.32 21.66
N PRO A 9 19.17 6.99 21.53
CA PRO A 9 18.30 6.35 20.56
C PRO A 9 16.85 6.73 20.87
N LYS A 10 16.14 7.29 19.87
CA LYS A 10 14.69 7.55 19.95
C LYS A 10 13.99 6.29 20.44
N GLN A 11 13.25 6.40 21.54
CA GLN A 11 12.30 5.35 21.96
C GLN A 11 11.32 5.15 20.81
N THR A 12 11.44 4.03 20.10
CA THR A 12 10.47 3.58 19.09
C THR A 12 9.18 3.27 19.82
N TYR A 13 8.26 4.24 19.82
CA TYR A 13 6.92 4.05 20.34
C TYR A 13 6.08 3.46 19.21
N PHE A 14 5.58 2.24 19.38
CA PHE A 14 4.71 1.61 18.38
C PHE A 14 3.30 2.17 18.53
N ASP A 15 2.78 2.78 17.47
CA ASP A 15 1.39 3.21 17.42
C ASP A 15 0.43 2.02 17.29
N GLU A 16 -0.87 2.27 17.39
CA GLU A 16 -1.87 1.20 17.32
C GLU A 16 -1.92 0.54 15.93
N ALA A 17 -1.70 1.29 14.86
CA ALA A 17 -1.72 0.75 13.50
C ALA A 17 -0.55 -0.20 13.25
N GLU A 18 0.65 0.17 13.70
CA GLU A 18 1.85 -0.67 13.66
C GLU A 18 1.66 -1.95 14.47
N ARG A 19 1.10 -1.85 15.68
CA ARG A 19 0.80 -3.02 16.53
C ARG A 19 -0.17 -3.99 15.84
N GLN A 20 -1.24 -3.47 15.25
CA GLN A 20 -2.23 -4.27 14.52
C GLN A 20 -1.58 -4.94 13.29
N SER A 21 -0.69 -4.24 12.58
CA SER A 21 0.06 -4.79 11.46
C SER A 21 0.96 -5.96 11.88
N ILE A 22 1.76 -5.77 12.95
CA ILE A 22 2.62 -6.82 13.53
C ILE A 22 1.78 -8.02 13.93
N ARG A 23 0.64 -7.80 14.61
CA ARG A 23 -0.26 -8.86 15.06
C ARG A 23 -0.79 -9.69 13.90
N ARG A 24 -1.27 -9.05 12.84
CA ARG A 24 -1.76 -9.73 11.63
C ARG A 24 -0.67 -10.57 10.98
N ALA A 25 0.55 -10.06 10.90
CA ALA A 25 1.69 -10.80 10.35
C ALA A 25 2.00 -12.08 11.16
N LEU A 26 2.01 -11.97 12.50
CA LEU A 26 2.23 -13.12 13.38
C LEU A 26 1.12 -14.17 13.29
N LEU A 27 -0.14 -13.74 13.28
CA LEU A 27 -1.30 -14.64 13.16
C LEU A 27 -1.30 -15.37 11.82
N ARG A 28 -1.00 -14.66 10.74
CA ARG A 28 -0.84 -15.25 9.41
C ARG A 28 0.26 -16.31 9.41
N TYR A 29 1.41 -16.01 9.99
CA TYR A 29 2.51 -16.96 10.05
C TYR A 29 2.16 -18.23 10.85
N ILE A 30 1.44 -18.09 11.97
CA ILE A 30 0.91 -19.22 12.74
C ILE A 30 0.06 -20.13 11.85
N ASP A 31 -0.86 -19.54 11.09
CA ASP A 31 -1.80 -20.24 10.22
C ASP A 31 -1.06 -20.93 9.05
N GLU A 32 -0.21 -20.19 8.33
CA GLU A 32 0.57 -20.69 7.20
C GLU A 32 1.50 -21.87 7.57
N ASN A 33 2.01 -21.89 8.80
CA ASN A 33 2.97 -22.92 9.25
C ASN A 33 2.34 -23.97 10.18
N ASN A 34 1.04 -23.87 10.47
CA ASN A 34 0.34 -24.74 11.41
C ASN A 34 1.05 -24.87 12.77
N ILE A 35 1.54 -23.75 13.32
CA ILE A 35 2.27 -23.74 14.59
C ILE A 35 1.47 -23.09 15.73
N GLY A 36 1.66 -23.57 16.96
CA GLY A 36 1.09 -22.93 18.14
C GLY A 36 1.89 -21.72 18.65
N ALA A 37 1.26 -20.91 19.49
CA ALA A 37 1.89 -19.78 20.19
C ALA A 37 3.21 -20.12 20.95
N PRO A 38 3.36 -21.30 21.60
CA PRO A 38 4.63 -21.68 22.24
C PRO A 38 5.78 -21.89 21.24
N THR A 39 5.48 -22.36 20.03
CA THR A 39 6.47 -22.53 18.98
C THR A 39 6.85 -21.17 18.40
N LEU A 40 5.87 -20.29 18.16
CA LEU A 40 6.14 -18.91 17.76
C LEU A 40 7.03 -18.15 18.76
N GLN A 41 6.77 -18.31 20.07
CA GLN A 41 7.59 -17.71 21.13
C GLN A 41 9.07 -18.10 21.01
N ARG A 42 9.36 -19.39 20.79
CA ARG A 42 10.73 -19.89 20.60
C ARG A 42 11.38 -19.29 19.36
N LEU A 43 10.64 -19.17 18.27
CA LEU A 43 11.14 -18.59 17.01
C LEU A 43 11.47 -17.09 17.17
N ILE A 44 10.59 -16.32 17.81
CA ILE A 44 10.85 -14.90 18.11
C ILE A 44 12.05 -14.76 19.03
N ALA A 45 12.15 -15.58 20.09
CA ALA A 45 13.27 -15.54 21.01
C ALA A 45 14.60 -15.85 20.30
N GLY A 46 14.62 -16.90 19.47
CA GLY A 46 15.78 -17.28 18.67
C GLY A 46 16.20 -16.19 17.68
N ALA A 47 15.25 -15.60 16.95
CA ALA A 47 15.52 -14.53 15.99
C ALA A 47 16.06 -13.25 16.63
N ASN A 48 15.74 -13.00 17.89
CA ASN A 48 16.21 -11.83 18.63
C ASN A 48 17.45 -12.13 19.51
N GLY A 49 17.96 -13.37 19.52
CA GLY A 49 19.09 -13.76 20.36
C GLY A 49 18.82 -13.64 21.87
N ILE A 50 17.57 -13.79 22.29
CA ILE A 50 17.14 -13.67 23.69
C ILE A 50 16.72 -15.03 24.27
N SER A 51 16.74 -15.14 25.60
CA SER A 51 16.15 -16.30 26.29
C SER A 51 14.63 -16.29 26.15
N ILE A 52 14.03 -17.49 26.08
CA ILE A 52 12.57 -17.70 26.02
C ILE A 52 11.85 -17.02 27.19
N ASP A 53 12.48 -16.97 28.37
CA ASP A 53 11.91 -16.35 29.58
C ASP A 53 11.74 -14.83 29.46
N GLN A 54 12.53 -14.19 28.59
CA GLN A 54 12.46 -12.75 28.35
C GLN A 54 11.28 -12.35 27.46
N LEU A 55 10.63 -13.33 26.82
CA LEU A 55 9.41 -13.15 26.04
C LEU A 55 8.28 -14.00 26.64
N PRO A 56 7.58 -13.55 27.69
CA PRO A 56 6.60 -14.39 28.37
C PRO A 56 5.44 -14.81 27.45
N LEU A 57 5.18 -16.12 27.38
CA LEU A 57 4.15 -16.71 26.52
C LEU A 57 2.77 -16.06 26.71
N LYS A 58 2.36 -15.84 27.96
CA LYS A 58 1.06 -15.23 28.29
C LYS A 58 0.95 -13.80 27.76
N THR A 59 2.05 -13.06 27.73
CA THR A 59 2.10 -11.70 27.18
C THR A 59 1.99 -11.72 25.67
N LEU A 60 2.71 -12.63 24.99
CA LEU A 60 2.59 -12.83 23.55
C LEU A 60 1.17 -13.24 23.15
N GLN A 61 0.55 -14.17 23.88
CA GLN A 61 -0.84 -14.58 23.65
C GLN A 61 -1.83 -13.43 23.84
N ARG A 62 -1.66 -12.61 24.89
CA ARG A 62 -2.50 -11.43 25.12
C ARG A 62 -2.34 -10.38 24.01
N PHE A 63 -1.11 -10.18 23.53
CA PHE A 63 -0.83 -9.32 22.38
C PHE A 63 -1.53 -9.83 21.13
N MET A 64 -1.41 -11.13 20.82
CA MET A 64 -2.06 -11.73 19.66
C MET A 64 -3.59 -11.71 19.74
N ALA A 65 -4.15 -11.83 20.94
CA ALA A 65 -5.60 -11.80 21.17
C ALA A 65 -6.20 -10.39 21.33
N ASP A 66 -5.38 -9.34 21.22
CA ASP A 66 -5.79 -7.93 21.39
C ASP A 66 -6.52 -7.60 22.70
N THR A 67 -6.16 -8.31 23.78
CA THR A 67 -6.93 -8.19 25.05
C THR A 67 -6.38 -7.15 26.01
N HIS A 68 -5.11 -6.75 25.89
CA HIS A 68 -4.43 -5.86 26.84
C HIS A 68 -3.34 -5.03 26.15
N ARG A 69 -3.07 -3.83 26.68
CA ARG A 69 -1.92 -3.03 26.25
C ARG A 69 -0.63 -3.80 26.51
N SER A 70 0.11 -4.06 25.44
CA SER A 70 1.35 -4.83 25.47
C SER A 70 2.57 -3.91 25.58
N ASN A 71 3.61 -4.37 26.28
CA ASN A 71 4.85 -3.63 26.46
C ASN A 71 5.59 -3.47 25.13
N ASP A 72 6.00 -2.24 24.79
CA ASP A 72 6.72 -1.87 23.56
C ASP A 72 8.01 -2.68 23.36
N LEU A 73 8.68 -3.09 24.43
CA LEU A 73 9.86 -3.95 24.33
C LEU A 73 9.52 -5.32 23.71
N MET A 74 8.39 -5.91 24.12
CA MET A 74 7.90 -7.16 23.52
C MET A 74 7.44 -6.93 22.08
N VAL A 75 6.77 -5.80 21.80
CA VAL A 75 6.34 -5.45 20.43
C VAL A 75 7.55 -5.30 19.53
N ARG A 76 8.66 -4.76 20.05
CA ARG A 76 9.92 -4.64 19.32
C ARG A 76 10.51 -5.99 18.91
N PHE A 77 10.49 -6.99 19.79
CA PHE A 77 10.96 -8.34 19.44
C PHE A 77 10.07 -8.99 18.38
N CYS A 78 8.76 -8.81 18.49
CA CYS A 78 7.79 -9.27 17.48
C CYS A 78 8.02 -8.58 16.13
N HIS A 79 8.16 -7.25 16.14
CA HIS A 79 8.44 -6.44 14.97
C HIS A 79 9.73 -6.88 14.27
N ARG A 80 10.80 -7.11 15.03
CA ARG A 80 12.07 -7.58 14.50
C ARG A 80 11.95 -8.96 13.85
N PHE A 81 11.23 -9.89 14.49
CA PHE A 81 10.95 -11.19 13.91
C PHE A 81 10.15 -11.08 12.60
N VAL A 82 9.12 -10.23 12.56
CA VAL A 82 8.33 -9.98 11.34
C VAL A 82 9.21 -9.42 10.22
N ILE A 83 10.10 -8.47 10.51
CA ILE A 83 11.00 -7.89 9.49
C ILE A 83 12.05 -8.89 9.02
N ASP A 84 12.70 -9.60 9.94
CA ASP A 84 13.90 -10.40 9.64
C ASP A 84 13.57 -11.82 9.14
N GLN A 85 12.51 -12.44 9.65
CA GLN A 85 12.19 -13.86 9.41
C GLN A 85 10.91 -14.07 8.60
N LEU A 86 9.97 -13.10 8.63
CA LEU A 86 8.73 -13.15 7.85
C LEU A 86 8.81 -12.30 6.59
N ALA A 87 10.01 -12.07 6.06
CA ALA A 87 10.25 -11.44 4.78
C ALA A 87 9.77 -12.30 3.60
N THR A 88 8.64 -13.01 3.74
CA THR A 88 7.79 -13.29 2.59
C THR A 88 7.19 -11.94 2.22
N ASP A 89 7.69 -11.35 1.13
CA ASP A 89 7.05 -10.16 0.57
C ASP A 89 5.62 -10.55 0.19
N PRO A 90 4.59 -10.13 0.96
CA PRO A 90 3.22 -10.59 0.74
C PRO A 90 2.72 -10.10 -0.62
N VAL A 91 3.32 -9.04 -1.15
CA VAL A 91 3.03 -8.52 -2.49
C VAL A 91 3.59 -9.46 -3.55
N ALA A 92 4.82 -9.95 -3.37
CA ALA A 92 5.40 -10.94 -4.27
C ALA A 92 4.60 -12.26 -4.27
N THR A 93 4.27 -12.81 -3.09
CA THR A 93 3.45 -14.02 -2.98
C THR A 93 2.07 -13.83 -3.61
N PHE A 94 1.42 -12.67 -3.36
CA PHE A 94 0.16 -12.34 -4.01
C PHE A 94 0.32 -12.26 -5.53
N GLY A 95 1.39 -11.65 -6.02
CA GLY A 95 1.70 -11.56 -7.44
C GLY A 95 1.82 -12.91 -8.12
N ASP A 96 2.54 -13.85 -7.51
CA ASP A 96 2.67 -15.22 -8.01
C ASP A 96 1.32 -15.92 -8.13
N HIS A 97 0.49 -15.84 -7.08
CA HIS A 97 -0.85 -16.44 -7.09
C HIS A 97 -1.82 -15.74 -8.04
N PHE A 98 -1.78 -14.41 -8.08
CA PHE A 98 -2.65 -13.61 -8.93
C PHE A 98 -2.33 -13.87 -10.41
N ALA A 99 -1.05 -13.96 -10.73
CA ALA A 99 -0.59 -14.33 -12.06
C ALA A 99 -0.97 -15.79 -12.43
N ALA A 100 -0.79 -16.74 -11.51
CA ALA A 100 -1.22 -18.11 -11.73
C ALA A 100 -2.74 -18.22 -11.97
N PHE A 101 -3.54 -17.48 -11.20
CA PHE A 101 -5.01 -17.44 -11.34
C PHE A 101 -5.45 -16.95 -12.71
N LEU A 102 -4.81 -15.90 -13.23
CA LEU A 102 -5.13 -15.35 -14.56
C LEU A 102 -4.60 -16.18 -15.72
N GLY A 103 -3.98 -17.34 -15.44
CA GLY A 103 -3.59 -18.28 -16.48
C GLY A 103 -2.41 -17.79 -17.32
N VAL A 104 -1.53 -16.95 -16.77
CA VAL A 104 -0.41 -16.26 -17.47
C VAL A 104 0.56 -17.21 -18.19
N TRP A 105 0.39 -18.52 -18.10
CA TRP A 105 1.27 -19.53 -18.67
C TRP A 105 0.59 -20.65 -19.46
N ARG A 106 -0.74 -20.59 -19.70
CA ARG A 106 -1.42 -21.71 -20.37
C ARG A 106 -1.19 -21.77 -21.88
N ASP A 107 -1.09 -20.63 -22.58
CA ASP A 107 -0.88 -20.62 -24.05
C ASP A 107 0.00 -19.44 -24.56
N GLY A 108 0.73 -18.75 -23.68
CA GLY A 108 1.67 -17.67 -24.06
C GLY A 108 1.04 -16.38 -24.61
N ARG A 109 -0.29 -16.22 -24.52
CA ARG A 109 -1.03 -15.07 -25.11
C ARG A 109 -1.77 -14.18 -24.12
N ASP A 110 -2.04 -14.65 -22.91
CA ASP A 110 -3.07 -14.02 -22.06
C ASP A 110 -2.51 -12.91 -21.17
N CYS A 111 -1.33 -13.11 -20.61
CA CYS A 111 -0.64 -12.08 -19.83
C CYS A 111 0.84 -12.05 -20.19
N ARG A 112 1.34 -10.85 -20.47
CA ARG A 112 2.75 -10.61 -20.78
C ARG A 112 3.47 -10.11 -19.52
N PRO A 113 4.81 -10.25 -19.46
CA PRO A 113 5.57 -9.51 -18.48
C PRO A 113 5.27 -8.02 -18.58
N VAL A 114 5.16 -7.34 -17.44
CA VAL A 114 5.07 -5.88 -17.43
C VAL A 114 6.32 -5.32 -18.15
N PRO A 115 6.14 -4.44 -19.15
CA PRO A 115 7.26 -3.85 -19.88
C PRO A 115 8.27 -3.17 -18.94
N SER A 116 9.57 -3.37 -19.18
CA SER A 116 10.63 -2.83 -18.30
C SER A 116 10.67 -1.30 -18.25
N ASP A 117 10.20 -0.63 -19.30
CA ASP A 117 10.06 0.83 -19.37
C ASP A 117 8.92 1.39 -18.50
N MET A 118 8.07 0.52 -17.95
CA MET A 118 7.12 0.88 -16.90
C MET A 118 7.76 0.94 -15.51
N ALA A 119 9.01 0.49 -15.35
CA ALA A 119 9.71 0.60 -14.07
C ALA A 119 10.10 2.07 -13.82
N GLY A 120 9.85 2.55 -12.59
CA GLY A 120 10.24 3.89 -12.17
C GLY A 120 9.21 4.59 -11.30
N SER A 121 9.40 5.90 -11.15
CA SER A 121 8.51 6.78 -10.39
C SER A 121 7.59 7.54 -11.33
N PHE A 122 6.31 7.64 -10.95
CA PHE A 122 5.28 8.35 -11.69
C PHE A 122 4.54 9.32 -10.79
N GLN A 123 4.22 10.50 -11.32
CA GLN A 123 3.21 11.38 -10.75
C GLN A 123 1.86 11.05 -11.39
N SER A 124 0.88 10.71 -10.56
CA SER A 124 -0.49 10.53 -11.03
C SER A 124 -1.27 11.84 -10.95
N TYR A 125 -2.22 11.96 -11.87
CA TYR A 125 -3.15 13.05 -11.97
C TYR A 125 -4.57 12.52 -12.09
N THR A 126 -5.51 13.21 -11.46
CA THR A 126 -6.95 12.93 -11.57
C THR A 126 -7.70 14.21 -11.91
N LYS A 127 -8.99 14.09 -12.24
CA LYS A 127 -9.85 15.26 -12.45
C LYS A 127 -10.05 16.00 -11.13
N ALA A 128 -9.95 17.33 -11.17
CA ALA A 128 -10.28 18.16 -10.02
C ALA A 128 -11.72 17.88 -9.52
N ALA A 129 -11.89 17.81 -8.21
CA ALA A 129 -13.22 17.73 -7.61
C ALA A 129 -14.09 18.92 -8.04
N LEU A 130 -15.39 18.70 -8.22
CA LEU A 130 -16.32 19.78 -8.52
C LEU A 130 -16.52 20.65 -7.27
N PRO A 131 -16.67 21.98 -7.42
CA PRO A 131 -17.05 22.85 -6.32
C PRO A 131 -18.38 22.41 -5.68
N PRO A 132 -18.60 22.70 -4.39
CA PRO A 132 -19.87 22.45 -3.73
C PRO A 132 -21.05 23.02 -4.54
N GLY A 133 -22.10 22.21 -4.75
CA GLY A 133 -23.31 22.61 -5.48
C GLY A 133 -23.28 22.37 -6.99
N GLN A 134 -22.16 21.94 -7.58
CA GLN A 134 -22.11 21.49 -8.97
C GLN A 134 -22.25 19.97 -9.08
N ILE A 135 -23.30 19.51 -9.74
CA ILE A 135 -23.59 18.07 -9.95
C ILE A 135 -23.09 17.54 -11.30
N MET A 136 -22.78 18.43 -12.26
CA MET A 136 -22.34 18.03 -13.60
C MET A 136 -21.51 19.14 -14.24
N ARG A 137 -20.41 18.78 -14.88
CA ARG A 137 -19.69 19.65 -15.81
C ARG A 137 -19.29 18.82 -17.03
N VAL A 138 -19.85 19.14 -18.20
CA VAL A 138 -19.44 18.54 -19.47
C VAL A 138 -18.05 19.08 -19.79
N ARG A 139 -17.05 18.20 -19.77
CA ARG A 139 -15.65 18.54 -20.08
C ARG A 139 -15.16 17.59 -21.17
N ARG A 140 -14.26 18.06 -22.04
CA ARG A 140 -13.53 17.15 -22.93
C ARG A 140 -12.69 16.21 -22.06
N SER A 141 -12.84 14.91 -22.28
CA SER A 141 -12.09 13.91 -21.53
C SER A 141 -10.59 14.07 -21.81
N GLY A 142 -9.79 14.25 -20.76
CA GLY A 142 -8.33 14.27 -20.86
C GLY A 142 -7.67 15.62 -21.15
N ASP A 143 -8.40 16.74 -21.01
CA ASP A 143 -7.79 18.08 -21.03
C ASP A 143 -6.80 18.22 -19.85
N PRO A 144 -5.48 18.39 -20.10
CA PRO A 144 -4.49 18.51 -19.04
C PRO A 144 -4.74 19.69 -18.09
N SER A 145 -5.46 20.73 -18.53
CA SER A 145 -5.74 21.91 -17.69
C SER A 145 -6.65 21.63 -16.50
N ASP A 146 -7.41 20.51 -16.56
CA ASP A 146 -8.40 20.13 -15.56
C ASP A 146 -7.92 19.02 -14.62
N MET A 147 -6.66 18.60 -14.80
CA MET A 147 -6.04 17.51 -14.07
C MET A 147 -5.19 18.06 -12.92
N VAL A 148 -5.39 17.51 -11.73
CA VAL A 148 -4.66 17.89 -10.52
C VAL A 148 -3.75 16.74 -10.09
N PRO A 149 -2.54 17.03 -9.57
CA PRO A 149 -1.69 16.02 -8.96
C PRO A 149 -2.46 15.27 -7.87
N PHE A 150 -2.40 13.95 -7.87
CA PHE A 150 -3.20 13.10 -6.99
C PHE A 150 -2.36 12.19 -6.09
N SER A 151 -1.42 11.45 -6.67
CA SER A 151 -0.58 10.50 -5.96
C SER A 151 0.80 10.35 -6.60
N ARG A 152 1.73 9.74 -5.87
CA ARG A 152 3.03 9.29 -6.39
C ARG A 152 3.01 7.78 -6.47
N ILE A 153 3.41 7.23 -7.60
CA ILE A 153 3.44 5.78 -7.84
C ILE A 153 4.87 5.35 -8.11
N GLU A 154 5.28 4.25 -7.49
CA GLU A 154 6.54 3.56 -7.78
C GLU A 154 6.21 2.18 -8.35
N ILE A 155 6.78 1.86 -9.51
CA ILE A 155 6.64 0.56 -10.16
C ILE A 155 8.02 -0.08 -10.23
N ARG A 156 8.12 -1.31 -9.72
CA ARG A 156 9.33 -2.12 -9.77
C ARG A 156 9.07 -3.38 -10.59
N VAL A 157 9.79 -3.51 -11.70
CA VAL A 157 9.78 -4.70 -12.54
C VAL A 157 11.01 -5.53 -12.18
N GLU A 158 10.79 -6.76 -11.74
CA GLU A 158 11.88 -7.68 -11.40
C GLU A 158 12.12 -8.67 -12.56
N PRO A 159 13.39 -8.94 -12.92
CA PRO A 159 13.70 -9.95 -13.91
C PRO A 159 13.10 -11.31 -13.56
N GLY A 160 12.47 -11.97 -14.53
CA GLY A 160 11.86 -13.29 -14.36
C GLY A 160 10.45 -13.29 -13.74
N ARG A 161 9.96 -12.14 -13.26
CA ARG A 161 8.55 -12.00 -12.84
C ARG A 161 7.70 -11.48 -13.99
N ILE A 162 6.50 -12.02 -14.07
CA ILE A 162 5.45 -11.66 -15.05
C ILE A 162 4.60 -10.46 -14.58
N PHE A 163 4.71 -10.12 -13.30
CA PHE A 163 4.08 -8.96 -12.68
C PHE A 163 5.15 -7.98 -12.20
N ALA A 164 4.73 -6.73 -12.01
CA ALA A 164 5.51 -5.70 -11.32
C ALA A 164 4.95 -5.47 -9.91
N VAL A 165 5.81 -5.08 -8.98
CA VAL A 165 5.40 -4.56 -7.67
C VAL A 165 5.05 -3.08 -7.85
N ILE A 166 3.88 -2.67 -7.38
CA ILE A 166 3.42 -1.28 -7.42
C ILE A 166 3.20 -0.76 -6.01
N ARG A 167 3.62 0.48 -5.77
CA ARG A 167 3.34 1.24 -4.55
C ARG A 167 2.77 2.58 -4.92
N GLU A 168 1.78 3.06 -4.16
CA GLU A 168 1.15 4.35 -4.40
C GLU A 168 0.99 5.11 -3.08
N THR A 169 1.47 6.35 -3.04
CA THR A 169 1.20 7.30 -1.96
C THR A 169 0.25 8.38 -2.48
N ILE A 170 -0.96 8.46 -1.91
CA ILE A 170 -1.90 9.54 -2.18
C ILE A 170 -1.44 10.83 -1.51
N VAL A 171 -1.29 11.90 -2.29
CA VAL A 171 -0.87 13.23 -1.82
C VAL A 171 -2.00 14.27 -1.86
N ASN A 172 -3.06 14.05 -2.64
CA ASN A 172 -4.19 14.96 -2.78
C ASN A 172 -5.50 14.17 -2.93
N TRP A 173 -5.90 13.48 -1.85
CA TRP A 173 -7.07 12.60 -1.84
C TRP A 173 -8.38 13.30 -2.25
N ARG A 174 -8.52 14.58 -1.89
CA ARG A 174 -9.70 15.39 -2.21
C ARG A 174 -9.68 15.91 -3.65
N ALA A 175 -8.63 15.63 -4.43
CA ALA A 175 -8.45 16.12 -5.79
C ALA A 175 -8.69 17.64 -5.89
N LEU A 176 -8.15 18.40 -4.94
CA LEU A 176 -8.28 19.85 -4.92
C LEU A 176 -7.38 20.48 -5.96
N ALA A 177 -7.86 21.55 -6.59
CA ALA A 177 -7.05 22.38 -7.48
C ALA A 177 -5.94 23.10 -6.69
N PRO A 178 -4.78 23.40 -7.32
CA PRO A 178 -3.75 24.20 -6.69
C PRO A 178 -4.31 25.54 -6.18
N GLY A 179 -4.06 25.86 -4.91
CA GLY A 179 -4.55 27.10 -4.28
C GLY A 179 -5.99 27.04 -3.76
N ALA A 180 -6.72 25.95 -3.94
CA ALA A 180 -7.98 25.74 -3.24
C ALA A 180 -7.69 25.53 -1.73
N SER A 181 -8.37 26.30 -0.88
CA SER A 181 -8.25 26.17 0.58
C SER A 181 -8.77 24.80 1.00
N ASP A 182 -8.01 24.10 1.83
CA ASP A 182 -8.59 23.04 2.65
C ASP A 182 -9.59 23.73 3.59
N ASP A 183 -10.83 23.26 3.68
CA ASP A 183 -11.94 23.91 4.41
C ASP A 183 -11.76 23.91 5.95
N GLY A 184 -10.52 23.90 6.44
CA GLY A 184 -10.19 23.69 7.85
C GLY A 184 -10.44 22.25 8.34
N LEU A 185 -10.72 21.32 7.42
CA LEU A 185 -10.87 19.91 7.74
C LEU A 185 -9.50 19.30 8.07
N PRO A 186 -9.44 18.32 8.99
CA PRO A 186 -8.17 17.73 9.40
C PRO A 186 -7.43 17.16 8.19
N THR A 187 -6.10 17.32 8.19
CA THR A 187 -5.20 16.71 7.22
C THR A 187 -5.51 15.23 7.14
N MET A 188 -6.08 14.78 6.03
CA MET A 188 -6.46 13.37 5.88
C MET A 188 -5.20 12.50 6.01
N PRO A 189 -5.30 11.32 6.64
CA PRO A 189 -4.16 10.43 6.74
C PRO A 189 -3.61 10.14 5.36
N ARG A 190 -2.28 10.25 5.23
CA ARG A 190 -1.55 9.78 4.05
C ARG A 190 -1.99 8.35 3.78
N ARG A 191 -2.52 8.10 2.58
CA ARG A 191 -2.91 6.75 2.18
C ARG A 191 -1.80 6.16 1.35
N ASP A 192 -1.25 5.06 1.84
CA ASP A 192 -0.25 4.28 1.12
C ASP A 192 -0.89 2.95 0.70
N TYR A 193 -0.65 2.57 -0.55
CA TYR A 193 -1.10 1.33 -1.17
C TYR A 193 0.10 0.54 -1.67
N GLU A 194 -0.03 -0.78 -1.64
CA GLU A 194 0.93 -1.72 -2.20
C GLU A 194 0.19 -2.83 -2.93
N GLY A 195 0.80 -3.38 -3.97
CA GLY A 195 0.20 -4.44 -4.73
C GLY A 195 1.00 -4.83 -5.95
N VAL A 196 0.31 -5.42 -6.92
CA VAL A 196 0.93 -5.90 -8.15
C VAL A 196 0.26 -5.31 -9.37
N MET A 197 1.05 -5.16 -10.43
CA MET A 197 0.60 -4.82 -11.77
C MET A 197 0.93 -5.97 -12.72
N ILE A 198 0.01 -6.26 -13.63
CA ILE A 198 0.14 -7.27 -14.70
C ILE A 198 -0.22 -6.64 -16.05
N HIS A 199 0.13 -7.33 -17.14
CA HIS A 199 -0.14 -6.88 -18.51
C HIS A 199 -1.03 -7.86 -19.31
N PRO A 200 -2.32 -8.00 -18.96
CA PRO A 200 -3.26 -8.84 -19.71
C PRO A 200 -3.63 -8.22 -21.06
N HIS A 201 -3.51 -9.00 -22.15
CA HIS A 201 -4.00 -8.64 -23.49
C HIS A 201 -3.66 -7.21 -23.99
N GLY A 202 -2.50 -6.67 -23.61
CA GLY A 202 -2.05 -5.33 -24.02
C GLY A 202 -2.47 -4.18 -23.10
N ALA A 203 -3.43 -4.39 -22.21
CA ALA A 203 -3.78 -3.45 -21.14
C ALA A 203 -3.01 -3.78 -19.85
N MET A 204 -2.78 -2.79 -19.00
CA MET A 204 -2.18 -2.98 -17.70
C MET A 204 -3.28 -2.98 -16.63
N PHE A 205 -3.23 -3.96 -15.75
CA PHE A 205 -4.14 -4.05 -14.60
C PHE A 205 -3.33 -4.05 -13.31
N ALA A 206 -3.68 -3.17 -12.38
CA ALA A 206 -3.09 -3.17 -11.04
C ALA A 206 -4.14 -3.52 -9.99
N MET A 207 -3.75 -4.36 -9.03
CA MET A 207 -4.52 -4.68 -7.84
C MET A 207 -3.67 -4.40 -6.62
N MET A 208 -4.16 -3.52 -5.76
CA MET A 208 -3.47 -3.05 -4.58
C MET A 208 -4.37 -3.12 -3.37
N ARG A 209 -3.75 -3.06 -2.20
CA ARG A 209 -4.42 -2.87 -0.91
C ARG A 209 -3.87 -1.63 -0.23
N ASN A 210 -4.72 -0.95 0.52
CA ASN A 210 -4.27 0.03 1.49
C ASN A 210 -3.43 -0.67 2.57
N VAL A 211 -2.25 -0.13 2.89
CA VAL A 211 -1.31 -0.75 3.84
C VAL A 211 -1.90 -0.87 5.25
N VAL A 212 -2.76 0.07 5.65
CA VAL A 212 -3.36 0.12 6.99
C VAL A 212 -4.70 -0.64 7.02
N THR A 213 -5.61 -0.28 6.12
CA THR A 213 -7.00 -0.77 6.17
C THR A 213 -7.20 -2.08 5.42
N GLY A 214 -6.29 -2.44 4.50
CA GLY A 214 -6.46 -3.57 3.60
C GLY A 214 -7.49 -3.33 2.48
N THR A 215 -8.09 -2.14 2.41
CA THR A 215 -9.11 -1.79 1.41
C THR A 215 -8.53 -1.94 0.00
N PRO A 216 -9.22 -2.65 -0.92
CA PRO A 216 -8.69 -2.86 -2.27
C PRO A 216 -8.79 -1.59 -3.11
N ARG A 217 -7.80 -1.41 -3.98
CA ARG A 217 -7.75 -0.39 -5.03
C ARG A 217 -7.28 -1.04 -6.32
N THR A 218 -7.95 -0.75 -7.42
CA THR A 218 -7.59 -1.29 -8.73
C THR A 218 -7.33 -0.19 -9.75
N TYR A 219 -6.51 -0.50 -10.74
CA TYR A 219 -6.35 0.32 -11.94
C TYR A 219 -6.53 -0.51 -13.18
N TRP A 220 -7.26 0.03 -14.16
CA TRP A 220 -7.22 -0.38 -15.55
C TRP A 220 -6.53 0.71 -16.34
N LEU A 221 -5.38 0.40 -16.92
CA LEU A 221 -4.47 1.35 -17.54
C LEU A 221 -4.13 0.93 -18.96
N ASP A 222 -3.97 1.91 -19.83
CA ASP A 222 -3.57 1.74 -21.22
C ASP A 222 -2.42 2.71 -21.56
N ARG A 223 -1.51 2.25 -22.40
CA ARG A 223 -0.38 3.06 -22.88
C ARG A 223 -0.86 3.90 -24.06
N GLN A 224 -0.87 5.21 -23.89
CA GLN A 224 -1.32 6.14 -24.94
C GLN A 224 -0.13 6.73 -25.72
N ALA A 225 1.02 6.89 -25.07
CA ALA A 225 2.28 7.34 -25.68
C ALA A 225 3.47 6.79 -24.87
N GLU A 226 4.71 6.97 -25.36
CA GLU A 226 5.94 6.45 -24.73
C GLU A 226 5.99 6.72 -23.21
N ASN A 227 5.57 7.91 -22.79
CA ASN A 227 5.66 8.38 -21.41
C ASN A 227 4.30 8.77 -20.81
N ARG A 228 3.20 8.21 -21.33
CA ARG A 228 1.85 8.53 -20.84
C ARG A 228 0.99 7.29 -20.73
N VAL A 229 0.52 7.06 -19.52
CA VAL A 229 -0.43 5.99 -19.22
C VAL A 229 -1.73 6.62 -18.75
N LEU A 230 -2.85 6.17 -19.31
CA LEU A 230 -4.19 6.67 -19.02
C LEU A 230 -5.07 5.51 -18.59
N GLY A 231 -5.99 5.77 -17.67
CA GLY A 231 -6.96 4.75 -17.32
C GLY A 231 -7.93 5.19 -16.25
N TYR A 232 -8.43 4.20 -15.51
CA TYR A 232 -9.42 4.39 -14.46
C TYR A 232 -8.97 3.67 -13.19
N GLY A 233 -8.97 4.40 -12.08
CA GLY A 233 -8.87 3.81 -10.75
C GLY A 233 -10.24 3.39 -10.25
N HIS A 234 -10.28 2.38 -9.39
CA HIS A 234 -11.45 2.06 -8.57
C HIS A 234 -11.00 1.86 -7.12
N GLU A 235 -11.69 2.50 -6.20
CA GLU A 235 -11.47 2.30 -4.76
C GLU A 235 -12.80 2.24 -4.03
N SER A 236 -12.98 1.24 -3.16
CA SER A 236 -14.12 1.20 -2.25
C SER A 236 -13.93 2.19 -1.10
N TYR A 237 -14.99 2.90 -0.73
CA TYR A 237 -14.94 3.76 0.45
C TYR A 237 -15.04 2.91 1.73
N GLY A 238 -14.10 3.12 2.65
CA GLY A 238 -14.20 2.59 4.01
C GLY A 238 -15.16 3.40 4.87
N TRP A 239 -15.56 2.86 6.03
CA TRP A 239 -16.36 3.60 7.04
C TRP A 239 -15.69 4.93 7.44
N PHE A 240 -14.35 4.99 7.42
CA PHE A 240 -13.58 6.19 7.72
C PHE A 240 -13.58 7.26 6.62
N ASP A 241 -14.11 6.94 5.43
CA ASP A 241 -13.98 7.79 4.25
C ASP A 241 -15.22 8.67 4.00
N VAL A 242 -16.29 8.44 4.76
CA VAL A 242 -17.62 9.03 4.50
C VAL A 242 -17.99 10.02 5.61
N LYS A 243 -17.61 11.30 5.41
CA LYS A 243 -18.41 12.45 5.89
C LYS A 243 -18.40 13.66 4.96
N ALA A 244 -17.59 13.70 3.90
CA ALA A 244 -17.42 14.93 3.10
C ALA A 244 -18.28 15.03 1.83
N LEU A 245 -18.94 13.96 1.38
CA LEU A 245 -19.71 13.96 0.13
C LEU A 245 -21.11 13.41 0.43
N GLY A 246 -22.14 14.27 0.38
CA GLY A 246 -23.52 14.00 0.80
C GLY A 246 -24.29 13.00 -0.07
N GLY A 247 -23.84 11.73 -0.07
CA GLY A 247 -24.44 10.58 -0.74
C GLY A 247 -23.56 9.35 -0.49
N SER A 248 -24.08 8.15 -0.71
CA SER A 248 -23.31 6.90 -0.53
C SER A 248 -22.96 6.29 -1.88
N PRO A 249 -21.93 6.78 -2.61
CA PRO A 249 -21.26 5.94 -3.57
C PRO A 249 -20.48 4.89 -2.79
N LEU A 250 -20.69 3.60 -3.09
CA LEU A 250 -19.92 2.49 -2.50
C LEU A 250 -18.44 2.51 -2.92
N HIS A 251 -18.12 3.21 -4.00
CA HIS A 251 -16.79 3.29 -4.58
C HIS A 251 -16.57 4.60 -5.36
N ASN A 252 -15.30 4.94 -5.61
CA ASN A 252 -14.86 6.01 -6.48
C ASN A 252 -14.20 5.44 -7.74
N SER A 253 -14.51 6.00 -8.91
CA SER A 253 -13.90 5.59 -10.19
C SER A 253 -13.21 6.76 -10.93
N PRO A 254 -12.09 7.30 -10.40
CA PRO A 254 -11.43 8.44 -11.03
C PRO A 254 -10.75 8.06 -12.35
N VAL A 255 -10.79 8.97 -13.32
CA VAL A 255 -9.83 8.95 -14.44
C VAL A 255 -8.45 9.24 -13.87
N VAL A 256 -7.47 8.43 -14.24
CA VAL A 256 -6.08 8.58 -13.79
C VAL A 256 -5.14 8.69 -14.99
N VAL A 257 -4.25 9.67 -14.93
CA VAL A 257 -3.12 9.82 -15.86
C VAL A 257 -1.83 9.67 -15.09
N LEU A 258 -0.96 8.77 -15.53
CA LEU A 258 0.39 8.61 -15.00
C LEU A 258 1.37 9.23 -15.98
N LEU A 259 2.19 10.13 -15.46
CA LEU A 259 3.34 10.69 -16.16
C LEU A 259 4.59 10.32 -15.36
N PRO A 260 5.72 9.99 -16.00
CA PRO A 260 6.99 9.84 -15.31
C PRO A 260 7.22 11.04 -14.40
N ALA A 261 7.62 10.78 -13.16
CA ALA A 261 8.07 11.84 -12.30
C ALA A 261 9.26 12.51 -12.99
N LYS A 262 9.20 13.83 -13.19
CA LYS A 262 10.40 14.57 -13.55
C LYS A 262 11.38 14.31 -12.42
N ASP A 263 12.58 13.83 -12.76
CA ASP A 263 13.66 13.66 -11.79
C ASP A 263 13.65 14.89 -10.88
N SER A 264 13.35 14.69 -9.60
CA SER A 264 13.46 15.77 -8.65
C SER A 264 14.96 16.08 -8.59
N PRO A 265 15.37 17.32 -8.90
CA PRO A 265 16.78 17.70 -8.78
C PRO A 265 17.30 17.45 -7.36
#